data_AF-A0A7H9CI08-F1
#
_entry.id   AF-A0A7H9CI08-F1
#
_cell.length_a   1.000
_cell.length_b   1.000
_cell.length_c   1.000
_cell.angle_alpha   90.00
_cell.angle_beta   90.00
_cell.angle_gamma   90.00
#
_symmetry.space_group_name_H-M   'P 1'
#
loop_
_entity.id
_entity.type
_entity.pdbx_description
1 polymer ?
#
loop_
_entity_poly.entity_id
_entity_poly.type
_entity_poly.pdbx_seq_one_letter_code
_entity_poly.pdbx_strand_id
1 'polypeptide(L)'
;MKIAVLIGASSESIFAISQAKSLGLRVVAFDENKNAPGLKEADISFVMDIKNPQKIINRLYEHNLTPDLILPVPLGRCLVTTAALIEHFNLEGASFIATDICTDKLKFHKFLGGCYPKIIVKEKQF
;
A
#
# COMPACT_ATOMS: atom_id res chain seq x y z
N MET A 1 -5.26 -17.79 -14.33
CA MET A 1 -5.45 -17.68 -12.87
C MET A 1 -5.36 -16.22 -12.52
N LYS A 2 -6.29 -15.69 -11.73
CA LYS A 2 -6.31 -14.26 -11.38
C LYS A 2 -5.26 -13.94 -10.31
N ILE A 3 -4.66 -12.76 -10.39
CA ILE A 3 -3.56 -12.30 -9.53
C ILE A 3 -4.07 -11.20 -8.60
N ALA A 4 -3.92 -11.44 -7.30
CA ALA A 4 -4.11 -10.43 -6.27
C ALA A 4 -2.74 -9.92 -5.80
N VAL A 5 -2.50 -8.61 -5.90
CA VAL A 5 -1.26 -8.00 -5.39
C VAL A 5 -1.51 -7.38 -4.03
N LEU A 6 -0.53 -7.47 -3.14
CA LEU A 6 -0.55 -6.88 -1.81
C LEU A 6 0.75 -6.11 -1.58
N ILE A 7 0.60 -4.86 -1.13
CA ILE A 7 1.72 -3.99 -0.75
C ILE A 7 1.79 -3.99 0.78
N GLY A 8 2.95 -4.20 1.40
CA GLY A 8 3.07 -4.37 2.85
C GLY A 8 2.41 -5.66 3.37
N ALA A 9 3.23 -6.61 3.77
CA ALA A 9 2.88 -7.96 4.19
C ALA A 9 3.04 -8.17 5.70
N SER A 10 2.62 -7.19 6.51
CA SER A 10 2.59 -7.32 7.97
C SER A 10 1.62 -8.42 8.43
N SER A 11 1.54 -8.72 9.73
CA SER A 11 0.59 -9.70 10.26
C SER A 11 -0.88 -9.36 9.93
N GLU A 12 -1.21 -8.09 9.72
CA GLU A 12 -2.57 -7.65 9.32
C GLU A 12 -2.98 -8.18 7.94
N SER A 13 -2.01 -8.46 7.08
CA SER A 13 -2.26 -8.99 5.73
C SER A 13 -2.69 -10.45 5.69
N ILE A 14 -2.37 -11.24 6.72
CA ILE A 14 -2.55 -12.71 6.72
C ILE A 14 -4.00 -13.09 6.41
N PHE A 15 -4.96 -12.40 7.02
CA PHE A 15 -6.38 -12.66 6.79
C PHE A 15 -6.78 -12.37 5.33
N ALA A 16 -6.36 -11.22 4.78
CA ALA A 16 -6.65 -10.85 3.39
C ALA A 16 -6.03 -11.83 2.39
N ILE A 17 -4.80 -12.30 2.65
CA ILE A 17 -4.12 -13.30 1.84
C ILE A 17 -4.90 -14.62 1.86
N SER A 18 -5.28 -15.10 3.06
CA SER A 18 -6.06 -16.33 3.21
C SER A 18 -7.40 -16.27 2.46
N GLN A 19 -8.12 -15.15 2.59
CA GLN A 19 -9.39 -14.94 1.88
C GLN A 19 -9.20 -14.87 0.35
N ALA A 20 -8.14 -14.23 -0.14
CA ALA A 20 -7.87 -14.19 -1.56
C ALA A 20 -7.58 -15.60 -2.12
N LYS A 21 -6.79 -16.40 -1.39
CA LYS A 21 -6.46 -17.78 -1.78
C LYS A 21 -7.68 -18.69 -1.74
N SER A 22 -8.57 -18.56 -0.75
CA SER A 22 -9.81 -19.35 -0.67
C SER A 22 -10.77 -19.08 -1.84
N LEU A 23 -10.66 -17.90 -2.46
CA LEU A 23 -11.36 -17.53 -3.69
C LEU A 23 -10.63 -17.97 -4.98
N GLY A 24 -9.53 -18.72 -4.88
CA GLY A 24 -8.76 -19.23 -6.01
C GLY A 24 -7.84 -18.20 -6.68
N LEU A 25 -7.51 -17.11 -5.99
CA LEU A 25 -6.58 -16.10 -6.47
C LEU A 25 -5.14 -16.49 -6.13
N ARG A 26 -4.20 -16.13 -7.01
CA ARG A 26 -2.76 -16.21 -6.73
C ARG A 26 -2.32 -14.91 -6.10
N VAL A 27 -1.73 -14.97 -4.91
CA VAL A 27 -1.33 -13.78 -4.15
C VAL A 27 0.15 -13.47 -4.36
N VAL A 28 0.44 -12.22 -4.71
CA VAL A 28 1.79 -11.66 -4.85
C VAL A 28 1.98 -10.57 -3.80
N ALA A 29 2.90 -10.76 -2.87
CA ALA A 29 3.15 -9.84 -1.76
C ALA A 29 4.49 -9.10 -1.90
N PHE A 30 4.49 -7.83 -1.51
CA PHE A 30 5.67 -6.98 -1.46
C PHE A 30 5.83 -6.43 -0.03
N ASP A 31 7.03 -6.51 0.54
CA ASP A 31 7.35 -5.83 1.81
C ASP A 31 8.84 -5.49 1.87
N GLU A 32 9.21 -4.45 2.61
CA GLU A 32 10.62 -4.10 2.84
C GLU A 32 11.26 -5.02 3.89
N ASN A 33 10.47 -5.48 4.87
CA ASN A 33 10.89 -6.39 5.90
C ASN A 33 10.83 -7.85 5.40
N LYS A 34 11.99 -8.45 5.17
CA LYS A 34 12.14 -9.87 4.79
C LYS A 34 11.45 -10.86 5.74
N ASN A 35 11.20 -10.47 6.98
CA ASN A 35 10.57 -11.30 8.00
C ASN A 35 9.06 -11.02 8.16
N ALA A 36 8.48 -10.16 7.31
CA ALA A 36 7.07 -9.83 7.37
C ALA A 36 6.22 -11.11 7.21
N PRO A 37 5.30 -11.41 8.15
CA PRO A 37 4.58 -12.68 8.16
C PRO A 37 3.82 -13.00 6.87
N GLY A 38 3.18 -12.00 6.26
CA GLY A 38 2.42 -12.17 5.02
C GLY A 38 3.26 -12.60 3.82
N LEU A 39 4.58 -12.34 3.83
CA LEU A 39 5.47 -12.84 2.77
C LEU A 39 5.56 -14.38 2.78
N LYS A 40 5.34 -15.03 3.93
CA LYS A 40 5.35 -16.51 4.01
C LYS A 40 4.03 -17.13 3.56
N GLU A 41 2.94 -16.37 3.70
CA GLU A 41 1.59 -16.83 3.39
C GLU A 41 1.22 -16.65 1.90
N ALA A 42 1.82 -15.65 1.25
CA ALA A 42 1.63 -15.36 -0.17
C ALA A 42 2.25 -16.45 -1.08
N ASP A 43 1.75 -16.56 -2.30
CA ASP A 43 2.25 -17.55 -3.28
C ASP A 43 3.53 -17.08 -3.97
N ILE A 44 3.71 -15.77 -4.10
CA ILE A 44 4.94 -15.12 -4.56
C ILE A 44 5.23 -13.95 -3.63
N SER A 45 6.50 -13.78 -3.27
CA SER A 45 6.93 -12.71 -2.36
C SER A 45 8.17 -12.00 -2.88
N PHE A 46 8.17 -10.68 -2.77
CA PHE A 46 9.29 -9.81 -3.11
C PHE A 46 9.68 -8.94 -1.93
N VAL A 47 10.97 -8.98 -1.56
CA VAL A 47 11.53 -8.12 -0.51
C VAL A 47 12.11 -6.86 -1.16
N MET A 48 11.43 -5.73 -1.02
CA MET A 48 11.84 -4.45 -1.63
C MET A 48 11.15 -3.25 -1.00
N ASP A 49 11.66 -2.05 -1.28
CA ASP A 49 11.02 -0.79 -0.88
C ASP A 49 9.63 -0.65 -1.52
N ILE A 50 8.61 -0.65 -0.67
CA ILE A 50 7.20 -0.55 -1.04
C ILE A 50 6.71 0.90 -1.21
N LYS A 51 7.56 1.91 -1.02
CA LYS A 51 7.20 3.32 -1.20
C LYS A 51 7.37 3.80 -2.64
N ASN A 52 7.98 2.97 -3.51
CA ASN A 52 8.24 3.29 -4.91
C ASN A 52 7.36 2.45 -5.84
N PRO A 53 6.18 2.96 -6.27
CA PRO A 53 5.26 2.20 -7.12
C PRO A 53 5.88 1.78 -8.45
N GLN A 54 6.73 2.61 -9.07
CA GLN A 54 7.35 2.29 -10.35
C GLN A 54 8.25 1.06 -10.27
N LYS A 55 9.01 0.91 -9.18
CA LYS A 55 9.84 -0.29 -8.99
C LYS A 55 8.99 -1.56 -8.87
N ILE A 56 7.84 -1.46 -8.22
CA ILE A 56 6.90 -2.58 -8.05
C ILE A 56 6.27 -2.95 -9.39
N ILE A 57 5.82 -1.95 -10.17
CA ILE A 57 5.29 -2.13 -11.52
C ILE A 57 6.31 -2.82 -12.43
N ASN A 58 7.57 -2.37 -12.43
CA ASN A 58 8.64 -2.99 -13.22
C ASN A 58 8.85 -4.45 -12.79
N ARG A 59 8.88 -4.72 -11.48
CA ARG A 59 9.01 -6.09 -10.95
C ARG A 59 7.85 -6.99 -11.38
N LEU A 60 6.63 -6.47 -11.38
CA LEU A 60 5.45 -7.20 -11.86
C LEU A 60 5.60 -7.56 -13.35
N TYR A 61 6.04 -6.62 -14.18
CA TYR A 61 6.29 -6.87 -15.60
C TYR A 61 7.42 -7.88 -15.84
N GLU A 62 8.54 -7.77 -15.14
CA GLU A 62 9.68 -8.70 -15.22
C GLU A 62 9.26 -10.16 -14.99
N HIS A 63 8.24 -10.38 -14.16
CA HIS A 63 7.74 -11.70 -13.81
C HIS A 63 6.44 -12.10 -14.54
N ASN A 64 5.97 -11.30 -15.50
CA ASN A 64 4.70 -11.50 -16.21
C ASN A 64 3.48 -11.61 -15.26
N LEU A 65 3.48 -10.81 -14.19
CA LEU A 65 2.42 -10.77 -13.18
C LEU A 65 1.55 -9.53 -13.42
N THR A 66 0.45 -9.68 -14.17
CA THR A 66 -0.53 -8.60 -14.34
C THR A 66 -1.56 -8.66 -13.21
N PRO A 67 -1.71 -7.62 -12.38
CA PRO A 67 -2.68 -7.63 -11.28
C PRO A 67 -4.12 -7.58 -11.80
N ASP A 68 -5.00 -8.44 -11.27
CA ASP A 68 -6.46 -8.34 -11.46
C ASP A 68 -7.12 -7.51 -10.35
N LEU A 69 -6.48 -7.42 -9.19
CA LEU A 69 -6.90 -6.60 -8.05
C LEU A 69 -5.73 -6.32 -7.11
N ILE A 70 -5.87 -5.26 -6.31
CA ILE A 70 -4.95 -4.96 -5.21
C ILE A 70 -5.69 -5.16 -3.89
N LEU A 71 -5.11 -5.93 -2.97
CA LEU A 71 -5.67 -6.14 -1.64
C LEU A 71 -5.48 -4.86 -0.79
N PRO A 72 -6.49 -4.42 -0.01
CA PRO A 72 -6.48 -3.14 0.72
C PRO A 72 -5.67 -3.22 2.02
N VAL A 73 -4.37 -3.50 1.90
CA VAL A 73 -3.35 -3.58 2.94
C VAL A 73 -2.06 -3.03 2.31
N PRO A 74 -1.21 -2.24 3.02
CA PRO A 74 -1.15 -2.06 4.47
C PRO A 74 -1.83 -0.76 4.90
N LEU A 75 -1.85 -0.46 6.20
CA LEU A 75 -2.33 0.83 6.70
C LEU A 75 -1.26 1.94 6.57
N GLY A 76 -1.72 3.19 6.50
CA GLY A 76 -0.87 4.38 6.57
C GLY A 76 -0.39 4.90 5.22
N ARG A 77 0.79 5.54 5.20
CA ARG A 77 1.26 6.32 4.04
C ARG A 77 1.50 5.47 2.80
N CYS A 78 1.83 4.18 2.95
CA CYS A 78 2.05 3.27 1.82
C CYS A 78 0.79 2.97 1.00
N LEU A 79 -0.41 3.34 1.47
CA LEU A 79 -1.63 3.24 0.66
C LEU A 79 -1.53 4.04 -0.65
N VAL A 80 -0.73 5.11 -0.70
CA VAL A 80 -0.51 5.84 -1.97
C VAL A 80 0.16 4.99 -3.03
N THR A 81 1.01 4.04 -2.64
CA THR A 81 1.60 3.07 -3.57
C THR A 81 0.51 2.16 -4.12
N THR A 82 -0.37 1.64 -3.25
CA THR A 82 -1.53 0.83 -3.66
C THR A 82 -2.41 1.59 -4.65
N ALA A 83 -2.78 2.84 -4.36
CA ALA A 83 -3.59 3.66 -5.26
C ALA A 83 -2.90 3.95 -6.60
N ALA A 84 -1.57 4.17 -6.60
CA ALA A 84 -0.80 4.34 -7.83
C ALA A 84 -0.82 3.09 -8.71
N LEU A 85 -0.77 1.89 -8.12
CA LEU A 85 -0.92 0.63 -8.86
C LEU A 85 -2.33 0.47 -9.42
N ILE A 86 -3.35 0.80 -8.64
CA ILE A 86 -4.76 0.74 -9.08
C ILE A 86 -4.96 1.61 -10.32
N GLU A 87 -4.49 2.86 -10.31
CA GLU A 87 -4.58 3.75 -11.47
C GLU A 87 -3.75 3.25 -12.66
N HIS A 88 -2.51 2.79 -12.42
CA HIS A 88 -1.63 2.30 -13.48
C HIS A 88 -2.21 1.09 -14.23
N PHE A 89 -2.82 0.16 -13.50
CA PHE A 89 -3.43 -1.05 -14.07
C PHE A 89 -4.91 -0.87 -14.43
N ASN A 90 -5.45 0.36 -14.31
CA ASN A 90 -6.85 0.69 -14.57
C ASN A 90 -7.83 -0.25 -13.84
N LEU A 91 -7.56 -0.47 -12.55
CA LEU A 91 -8.36 -1.32 -11.66
C LEU A 91 -9.38 -0.49 -10.88
N GLU A 92 -10.41 -1.16 -10.37
CA GLU A 92 -11.34 -0.53 -9.42
C GLU A 92 -10.68 -0.37 -8.04
N GLY A 93 -10.85 0.81 -7.44
CA GLY A 93 -10.31 1.07 -6.10
C GLY A 93 -10.22 2.55 -5.73
N ALA A 94 -9.42 2.83 -4.69
CA ALA A 94 -9.21 4.19 -4.22
C ALA A 94 -8.33 5.00 -5.19
N SER A 95 -8.71 6.25 -5.46
CA SER A 95 -7.89 7.14 -6.29
C SER A 95 -6.60 7.55 -5.58
N PHE A 96 -5.58 7.87 -6.37
CA PHE A 96 -4.31 8.33 -5.85
C PHE A 96 -4.47 9.63 -5.07
N ILE A 97 -5.21 10.61 -5.61
CA ILE A 97 -5.41 11.92 -4.97
C ILE A 97 -6.11 11.79 -3.63
N ALA A 98 -7.21 11.02 -3.58
CA ALA A 98 -7.96 10.83 -2.33
C ALA A 98 -7.07 10.15 -1.27
N THR A 99 -6.33 9.13 -1.67
CA THR A 99 -5.43 8.40 -0.79
C THR A 99 -4.27 9.28 -0.31
N ASP A 100 -3.70 10.10 -1.19
CA ASP A 100 -2.61 11.02 -0.87
C ASP A 100 -3.05 12.05 0.19
N ILE A 101 -4.26 12.60 0.04
CA ILE A 101 -4.83 13.55 1.00
C ILE A 101 -5.13 12.85 2.33
N CYS A 102 -5.87 11.74 2.30
CA CYS A 102 -6.35 11.07 3.52
C CYS A 102 -5.24 10.44 4.36
N THR A 103 -4.09 10.12 3.78
CA THR A 103 -2.97 9.48 4.48
C THR A 103 -1.90 10.45 4.97
N ASP A 104 -1.99 11.72 4.56
CA ASP A 104 -1.12 12.79 5.02
C ASP A 104 -1.90 13.70 5.97
N LYS A 105 -1.52 13.72 7.25
CA LYS A 105 -2.22 14.48 8.29
C LYS A 105 -2.34 15.97 7.96
N LEU A 106 -1.29 16.56 7.37
CA LEU A 106 -1.26 17.98 7.02
C LEU A 106 -2.17 18.25 5.83
N LYS A 107 -2.13 17.42 4.78
CA LYS A 107 -3.00 17.56 3.61
C LYS A 107 -4.46 17.34 3.99
N PHE A 108 -4.75 16.29 4.75
CA PHE A 108 -6.10 15.98 5.24
C PHE A 108 -6.69 17.14 6.03
N HIS A 109 -5.93 17.68 7.00
CA HIS A 109 -6.39 18.81 7.81
C HIS A 109 -6.67 20.06 6.96
N LYS A 110 -5.78 20.41 6.02
CA LYS A 110 -5.98 21.52 5.09
C LYS A 110 -7.21 21.31 4.20
N PHE A 111 -7.40 20.09 3.71
CA PHE A 111 -8.55 19.73 2.86
C PHE A 111 -9.89 19.92 3.57
N LEU A 112 -9.95 19.63 4.88
CA LEU A 112 -11.15 19.87 5.70
C LEU A 112 -11.36 21.34 6.12
N GLY A 113 -10.51 22.27 5.65
CA GLY A 113 -10.60 23.70 6.01
C GLY A 113 -10.03 24.02 7.40
N GLY A 114 -9.19 23.15 7.95
CA GLY A 114 -8.56 23.38 9.24
C GLY A 114 -7.60 24.57 9.25
N CYS A 115 -7.74 25.45 10.24
CA CYS A 115 -6.78 26.52 10.55
C CYS A 115 -5.76 26.00 11.58
N TYR A 116 -4.46 26.21 11.33
CA TYR A 116 -3.45 25.97 12.36
C TYR A 116 -3.59 27.01 13.47
N PRO A 117 -3.72 26.62 14.75
CA PRO A 117 -3.29 27.53 15.81
C PRO A 117 -1.80 27.81 15.56
N LYS A 118 -1.39 29.09 15.60
CA LYS A 118 0.03 29.43 15.63
C LYS A 118 0.64 28.64 16.79
N ILE A 119 1.48 27.66 16.48
CA ILE A 119 2.22 26.93 17.50
C ILE A 119 3.18 27.96 18.10
N ILE A 120 2.78 28.56 19.23
CA ILE A 120 3.68 29.38 20.03
C ILE A 120 4.62 28.37 20.69
N VAL A 121 5.72 28.06 20.02
CA VAL A 121 6.84 27.39 20.66
C VAL A 121 7.37 28.39 21.69
N LYS A 122 6.99 28.22 22.95
CA LYS A 122 7.72 28.87 24.04
C LYS A 122 9.11 28.26 24.03
N GLU A 123 10.10 29.01 23.56
CA GLU A 123 11.50 28.67 23.75
C GLU A 123 11.70 28.39 25.24
N LYS A 124 11.99 27.12 25.57
CA LYS A 124 12.56 26.83 26.88
C LYS A 124 13.98 27.40 26.83
N GLN A 125 14.18 28.53 27.48
CA GLN A 125 15.51 28.96 27.88
C GLN A 125 16.10 27.85 28.75
N PHE A 126 17.16 27.21 28.25
CA PHE A 126 18.03 26.33 29.04
C PHE A 126 18.99 27.18 29.86
#